data_AF-A0A3D0N754-F1
#
_entry.id   AF-A0A3D0N754-F1
#
_cell.length_a   1.000
_cell.length_b   1.000
_cell.length_c   1.000
_cell.angle_alpha   90.00
_cell.angle_beta   90.00
_cell.angle_gamma   90.00
#
_symmetry.space_group_name_H-M   'P 1'
#
loop_
_entity.id
_entity.type
_entity.pdbx_description
1 polymer ?
#
loop_
_entity_poly.entity_id
_entity_poly.type
_entity_poly.pdbx_seq_one_letter_code
_entity_poly.pdbx_strand_id
1 'polypeptide(L)'
;FLRSQPTIRAKRVALAGYSFGSRMAAEAMARDPKVLAGAFVGFPTGLEEIAPEEWGFLAKIQRPLWLVTGDSDQYSSILNLVTLQVYYGLDAQVVELEGADHFFVDADTRAAMADEVGSFLSQKLLGP
;
A
#
# COMPACT_ATOMS: atom_id res chain seq x y z
N PHE A 1 3.69 17.49 -12.44
CA PHE A 1 2.42 18.07 -12.93
C PHE A 1 1.40 18.30 -11.81
N LEU A 2 0.91 17.27 -11.10
CA LEU A 2 -0.14 17.47 -10.09
C LEU A 2 0.24 18.44 -8.95
N ARG A 3 1.45 18.32 -8.40
CA ARG A 3 1.96 19.24 -7.36
C ARG A 3 2.14 20.70 -7.81
N SER A 4 2.13 20.98 -9.11
CA SER A 4 2.19 22.36 -9.62
C SER A 4 0.81 22.95 -9.88
N GLN A 5 -0.28 22.18 -9.67
CA GLN A 5 -1.63 22.68 -9.82
C GLN A 5 -2.02 23.55 -8.61
N PRO A 6 -2.65 24.71 -8.82
CA PRO A 6 -2.93 25.67 -7.74
C PRO A 6 -3.89 25.15 -6.67
N THR A 7 -4.73 24.17 -7.01
CA THR A 7 -5.69 23.55 -6.08
C THR A 7 -5.09 22.41 -5.27
N ILE A 8 -3.87 21.95 -5.59
CA ILE A 8 -3.22 20.84 -4.92
C ILE A 8 -2.26 21.35 -3.86
N ARG A 9 -2.43 20.88 -2.62
CA ARG A 9 -1.47 21.10 -1.54
C ARG A 9 -0.22 20.26 -1.82
N ALA A 10 0.76 20.82 -2.54
CA ALA A 10 1.94 20.10 -3.04
C ALA A 10 2.73 19.32 -1.97
N LYS A 11 2.73 19.79 -0.72
CA LYS A 11 3.40 19.14 0.42
C LYS A 11 2.56 18.01 1.07
N ARG A 12 1.30 17.85 0.68
CA ARG A 12 0.35 16.86 1.22
C ARG A 12 -0.06 15.91 0.10
N VAL A 13 0.89 15.10 -0.34
CA VAL A 13 0.68 14.09 -1.38
C VAL A 13 1.03 12.73 -0.83
N ALA A 14 0.10 11.81 -0.94
CA ALA A 14 0.28 10.39 -0.69
C ALA A 14 -0.05 9.61 -1.98
N LEU A 15 0.34 8.34 -2.03
CA LEU A 15 0.00 7.46 -3.14
C LEU A 15 -0.91 6.34 -2.65
N ALA A 16 -1.92 6.04 -3.47
CA ALA A 16 -2.74 4.86 -3.31
C ALA A 16 -2.63 4.02 -4.58
N GLY A 17 -2.73 2.70 -4.45
CA GLY A 17 -2.78 1.81 -5.60
C GLY A 17 -3.40 0.47 -5.26
N TYR A 18 -3.98 -0.16 -6.27
CA TYR A 18 -4.67 -1.44 -6.17
C TYR A 18 -4.00 -2.46 -7.12
N SER A 19 -3.75 -3.67 -6.63
CA SER A 19 -3.12 -4.77 -7.38
C SER A 19 -1.81 -4.32 -8.05
N PHE A 20 -1.65 -4.51 -9.36
CA PHE A 20 -0.49 -3.99 -10.10
C PHE A 20 -0.25 -2.47 -9.88
N GLY A 21 -1.32 -1.68 -9.76
CA GLY A 21 -1.23 -0.25 -9.46
C GLY A 21 -0.60 0.03 -8.09
N SER A 22 -0.74 -0.88 -7.13
CA SER A 22 -0.14 -0.75 -5.79
C SER A 22 1.39 -0.96 -5.85
N ARG A 23 1.86 -1.94 -6.64
CA ARG A 23 3.29 -2.11 -6.94
C ARG A 23 3.87 -0.88 -7.63
N MET A 24 3.19 -0.37 -8.66
CA MET A 24 3.64 0.82 -9.38
C MET A 24 3.66 2.06 -8.50
N ALA A 25 2.67 2.23 -7.62
CA ALA A 25 2.63 3.31 -6.65
C ALA A 25 3.78 3.21 -5.63
N ALA A 26 4.11 2.01 -5.16
CA ALA A 26 5.25 1.78 -4.27
C ALA A 26 6.60 2.07 -4.97
N GLU A 27 6.79 1.64 -6.22
CA GLU A 27 7.98 1.98 -6.99
C GLU A 27 8.10 3.49 -7.25
N ALA A 28 6.98 4.17 -7.54
CA ALA A 28 6.95 5.62 -7.67
C ALA A 28 7.29 6.32 -6.34
N MET A 29 6.75 5.82 -5.23
CA MET A 29 7.07 6.29 -3.89
C MET A 29 8.57 6.11 -3.59
N ALA A 30 9.16 4.97 -3.92
CA ALA A 30 10.60 4.73 -3.74
C ALA A 30 11.49 5.75 -4.49
N ARG A 31 10.98 6.34 -5.57
CA ARG A 31 11.70 7.35 -6.39
C ARG A 31 11.38 8.80 -5.97
N ASP A 32 10.28 9.03 -5.27
CA ASP A 32 9.84 10.37 -4.88
C ASP A 32 9.76 10.53 -3.35
N PRO A 33 10.82 11.08 -2.72
CA PRO A 33 10.86 11.26 -1.27
C PRO A 33 9.85 12.29 -0.75
N LYS A 34 9.18 13.07 -1.62
CA LYS A 34 8.15 14.04 -1.23
C LYS A 34 6.76 13.42 -1.03
N VAL A 35 6.60 12.13 -1.33
CA VAL A 35 5.37 11.37 -1.01
C VAL A 35 5.39 11.00 0.48
N LEU A 36 4.35 11.44 1.19
CA LEU A 36 4.25 11.32 2.65
C LEU A 36 3.90 9.91 3.14
N ALA A 37 3.08 9.17 2.39
CA ALA A 37 2.61 7.85 2.77
C ALA A 37 2.12 7.06 1.54
N GLY A 38 2.00 5.75 1.70
CA GLY A 38 1.46 4.83 0.69
C GLY A 38 0.37 3.94 1.25
N ALA A 39 -0.76 3.78 0.54
CA ALA A 39 -1.78 2.78 0.85
C ALA A 39 -1.98 1.85 -0.34
N PHE A 40 -1.65 0.58 -0.17
CA PHE A 40 -1.47 -0.39 -1.25
C PHE A 40 -2.38 -1.59 -1.00
N VAL A 41 -3.34 -1.78 -1.89
CA VAL A 41 -4.37 -2.81 -1.78
C VAL A 41 -4.03 -4.00 -2.69
N GLY A 42 -4.15 -5.23 -2.19
CA GLY A 42 -3.91 -6.45 -2.94
C GLY A 42 -2.50 -6.49 -3.55
N PHE A 43 -1.48 -6.10 -2.79
CA PHE A 43 -0.12 -5.91 -3.30
C PHE A 43 0.46 -7.25 -3.83
N PRO A 44 0.76 -7.37 -5.13
CA PRO A 44 0.80 -8.67 -5.80
C PRO A 44 2.13 -9.39 -5.56
N THR A 45 2.29 -9.98 -4.38
CA THR A 45 3.46 -10.81 -4.03
C THR A 45 3.38 -12.21 -4.62
N GLY A 46 2.20 -12.64 -5.07
CA GLY A 46 1.90 -14.06 -5.27
C GLY A 46 1.77 -14.81 -3.95
N LEU A 47 1.41 -16.09 -4.05
CA LEU A 47 1.26 -17.01 -2.91
C LEU A 47 2.50 -17.86 -2.64
N GLU A 48 3.33 -18.06 -3.65
CA GLU A 48 4.60 -18.79 -3.51
C GLU A 48 5.59 -17.97 -2.67
N GLU A 49 6.57 -18.66 -2.08
CA GLU A 49 7.65 -17.98 -1.37
C GLU A 49 8.38 -17.04 -2.33
N ILE A 50 8.56 -15.80 -1.89
CA ILE A 50 9.24 -14.76 -2.66
C ILE A 50 10.73 -14.71 -2.32
N ALA A 51 11.56 -14.31 -3.27
CA ALA A 51 12.91 -13.84 -3.00
C ALA A 51 12.86 -12.34 -2.66
N PRO A 52 13.07 -11.92 -1.39
CA PRO A 52 12.95 -10.52 -1.00
C PRO A 52 13.81 -9.59 -1.85
N GLU A 53 14.98 -10.02 -2.31
CA GLU A 53 15.94 -9.25 -3.11
C GLU A 53 15.34 -8.69 -4.42
N GLU A 54 14.35 -9.37 -5.00
CA GLU A 54 13.62 -8.90 -6.19
C GLU A 54 12.77 -7.65 -5.92
N TRP A 55 12.57 -7.33 -4.64
CA TRP A 55 11.81 -6.19 -4.15
C TRP A 55 12.69 -5.08 -3.60
N GLY A 56 13.97 -5.02 -4.01
CA GLY A 56 14.98 -4.07 -3.51
C GLY A 56 14.62 -2.58 -3.59
N PHE A 57 13.60 -2.19 -4.34
CA PHE A 57 13.09 -0.82 -4.33
C PHE A 57 12.44 -0.44 -2.99
N LEU A 58 11.91 -1.40 -2.24
CA LEU A 58 11.26 -1.17 -0.94
C LEU A 58 12.24 -0.62 0.10
N ALA A 59 13.53 -0.99 0.03
CA ALA A 59 14.59 -0.45 0.89
C ALA A 59 14.73 1.08 0.83
N LYS A 60 14.19 1.73 -0.22
CA LYS A 60 14.22 3.19 -0.40
C LYS A 60 13.01 3.89 0.22
N ILE A 61 12.08 3.13 0.80
CA ILE A 61 10.86 3.65 1.41
C ILE A 61 11.04 3.70 2.92
N GLN A 62 11.14 4.91 3.47
CA GLN A 62 11.27 5.20 4.91
C GLN A 62 10.04 5.94 5.46
N ARG A 63 8.89 5.79 4.80
CA ARG A 63 7.67 6.53 5.13
C ARG A 63 6.51 5.55 5.31
N PRO A 64 5.48 5.92 6.10
CA PRO A 64 4.40 5.02 6.46
C PRO A 64 3.73 4.34 5.27
N LEU A 65 3.55 3.03 5.36
CA LEU A 65 2.83 2.20 4.42
C LEU A 65 1.64 1.50 5.08
N TRP A 66 0.54 1.38 4.34
CA TRP A 66 -0.64 0.59 4.69
C TRP A 66 -0.83 -0.46 3.61
N LEU A 67 -0.59 -1.73 3.94
CA LEU A 67 -0.66 -2.86 3.00
C LEU A 67 -1.95 -3.62 3.30
N VAL A 68 -3.02 -3.36 2.55
CA VAL A 68 -4.33 -3.98 2.75
C VAL A 68 -4.45 -5.19 1.84
N THR A 69 -4.76 -6.35 2.39
CA THR A 69 -5.01 -7.57 1.61
C THR A 69 -6.14 -8.39 2.22
N GLY A 70 -6.79 -9.20 1.41
CA GLY A 70 -7.78 -10.15 1.89
C GLY A 70 -7.15 -11.48 2.28
N ASP A 71 -7.77 -12.20 3.22
CA ASP A 71 -7.35 -13.56 3.61
C ASP A 71 -7.52 -14.60 2.49
N SER A 72 -8.37 -14.28 1.50
CA SER A 72 -8.73 -15.11 0.35
C SER A 72 -8.12 -14.56 -0.95
N ASP A 73 -7.19 -13.60 -0.86
CA ASP A 73 -6.50 -13.01 -2.01
C ASP A 73 -5.45 -13.97 -2.58
N GLN A 74 -5.75 -14.56 -3.74
CA GLN A 74 -4.86 -15.49 -4.44
C GLN A 74 -3.65 -14.85 -5.15
N TYR A 75 -3.51 -13.52 -5.10
CA TYR A 75 -2.42 -12.77 -5.72
C TYR A 75 -1.58 -12.00 -4.69
N SER A 76 -2.06 -11.84 -3.46
CA SER A 76 -1.39 -11.08 -2.41
C SER A 76 -1.36 -11.87 -1.08
N SER A 77 -0.18 -12.36 -0.73
CA SER A 77 0.03 -13.18 0.46
C SER A 77 0.40 -12.32 1.66
N ILE A 78 -0.38 -12.44 2.74
CA ILE A 78 -0.11 -11.80 4.04
C ILE A 78 1.30 -12.17 4.53
N LEU A 79 1.67 -13.44 4.43
CA LEU A 79 2.99 -13.92 4.86
C LEU A 79 4.10 -13.22 4.06
N ASN A 80 3.95 -13.11 2.74
CA ASN A 80 4.94 -12.44 1.90
C ASN A 80 5.02 -10.94 2.18
N LEU A 81 3.91 -10.28 2.47
CA LEU A 81 3.90 -8.87 2.86
C LEU A 81 4.62 -8.65 4.19
N VAL A 82 4.38 -9.51 5.19
CA VAL A 82 5.09 -9.47 6.47
C VAL A 82 6.58 -9.76 6.28
N THR A 83 6.94 -10.74 5.44
CA THR A 83 8.34 -11.02 5.10
C THR A 83 9.04 -9.78 4.53
N LEU A 84 8.42 -9.09 3.56
CA LEU A 84 8.98 -7.86 2.99
C LEU A 84 9.08 -6.73 4.02
N GLN A 85 8.06 -6.55 4.85
CA GLN A 85 8.05 -5.57 5.94
C GLN A 85 9.24 -5.77 6.87
N VAL A 86 9.45 -7.00 7.35
CA VAL A 86 10.53 -7.34 8.29
C VAL A 86 11.88 -7.24 7.61
N TYR A 87 12.03 -7.82 6.42
CA TYR A 87 13.31 -7.87 5.70
C TYR A 87 13.87 -6.48 5.40
N TYR A 88 13.01 -5.54 5.01
CA TYR A 88 13.41 -4.16 4.70
C TYR A 88 13.28 -3.18 5.88
N GLY A 89 12.78 -3.63 7.03
CA GLY A 89 12.53 -2.75 8.18
C GLY A 89 11.55 -1.62 7.86
N LEU A 90 10.48 -1.94 7.12
CA LEU A 90 9.51 -0.94 6.68
C LEU A 90 8.66 -0.43 7.85
N ASP A 91 8.44 0.89 7.89
CA ASP A 91 7.32 1.47 8.64
C ASP A 91 6.01 1.17 7.88
N ALA A 92 5.58 -0.08 7.98
CA ALA A 92 4.38 -0.58 7.31
C ALA A 92 3.46 -1.26 8.32
N GLN A 93 2.16 -1.24 8.03
CA GLN A 93 1.19 -2.13 8.65
C GLN A 93 0.58 -3.03 7.58
N VAL A 94 0.60 -4.34 7.83
CA VAL A 94 -0.13 -5.32 7.02
C VAL A 94 -1.51 -5.48 7.64
N VAL A 95 -2.55 -5.17 6.87
CA VAL A 95 -3.95 -5.22 7.28
C VAL A 95 -4.62 -6.32 6.48
N GLU A 96 -5.11 -7.31 7.22
CA GLU A 96 -5.89 -8.42 6.69
C GLU A 96 -7.38 -8.08 6.79
N LEU A 97 -8.11 -8.31 5.70
CA LEU A 97 -9.56 -8.23 5.65
C LEU A 97 -10.14 -9.64 5.50
N GLU A 98 -10.78 -10.11 6.56
CA GLU A 98 -11.40 -11.44 6.62
C GLU A 98 -12.48 -11.58 5.53
N GLY A 99 -12.46 -12.72 4.83
CA GLY A 99 -13.39 -13.05 3.75
C GLY A 99 -13.22 -12.25 2.46
N ALA A 100 -12.25 -11.33 2.38
CA ALA A 100 -12.01 -10.55 1.19
C ALA A 100 -11.18 -11.34 0.17
N ASP A 101 -11.66 -11.39 -1.08
CA ASP A 101 -10.86 -11.82 -2.21
C ASP A 101 -10.05 -10.65 -2.79
N HIS A 102 -9.21 -10.94 -3.79
CA HIS A 102 -8.42 -9.90 -4.46
C HIS A 102 -9.27 -8.75 -5.00
N PHE A 103 -10.50 -9.04 -5.43
CA PHE A 103 -11.36 -8.12 -6.17
C PHE A 103 -12.32 -7.34 -5.27
N PHE A 104 -12.43 -7.71 -3.99
CA PHE A 104 -13.39 -7.14 -3.05
C PHE A 104 -14.79 -7.11 -3.67
N VAL A 105 -15.22 -8.26 -4.22
CA VAL A 105 -16.51 -8.35 -4.93
C VAL A 105 -17.69 -8.09 -3.98
N ASP A 106 -17.56 -8.59 -2.75
CA ASP A 106 -18.52 -8.35 -1.68
C ASP A 106 -18.53 -6.87 -1.27
N ALA A 107 -19.74 -6.35 -1.00
CA ALA A 107 -19.91 -4.92 -0.74
C ALA A 107 -19.32 -4.50 0.60
N ASP A 108 -19.40 -5.37 1.62
CA ASP A 108 -18.93 -5.07 2.96
C ASP A 108 -17.41 -5.09 3.00
N THR A 109 -16.77 -6.10 2.38
CA THR A 109 -15.31 -6.15 2.25
C THR A 109 -14.75 -4.98 1.42
N ARG A 110 -15.45 -4.56 0.37
CA ARG A 110 -15.07 -3.37 -0.42
C ARG A 110 -15.19 -2.08 0.37
N ALA A 111 -16.24 -1.94 1.20
CA ALA A 111 -16.41 -0.80 2.08
C ALA A 111 -15.31 -0.76 3.14
N ALA A 112 -15.03 -1.89 3.79
CA ALA A 112 -13.94 -2.02 4.77
C ALA A 112 -12.58 -1.64 4.15
N MET A 113 -12.27 -2.13 2.95
CA MET A 113 -11.05 -1.74 2.23
C MET A 113 -10.98 -0.23 1.96
N ALA A 114 -12.08 0.38 1.52
CA ALA A 114 -12.13 1.82 1.29
C ALA A 114 -11.95 2.63 2.59
N ASP A 115 -12.53 2.16 3.69
CA ASP A 115 -12.41 2.78 5.01
C ASP A 115 -10.97 2.70 5.56
N GLU A 116 -10.30 1.55 5.42
CA GLU A 116 -8.89 1.37 5.80
C GLU A 116 -7.98 2.35 5.05
N VAL A 117 -8.07 2.36 3.71
CA VAL A 117 -7.27 3.24 2.86
C VAL A 117 -7.59 4.71 3.14
N GLY A 118 -8.87 5.06 3.19
CA GLY A 118 -9.34 6.42 3.40
C GLY A 118 -8.93 6.99 4.76
N SER A 119 -9.10 6.21 5.82
CA SER A 119 -8.76 6.60 7.19
C SER A 119 -7.26 6.81 7.36
N PHE A 120 -6.44 5.86 6.91
CA PHE A 120 -4.98 5.98 6.98
C PHE A 120 -4.48 7.20 6.21
N LEU A 121 -4.88 7.37 4.95
CA LEU A 121 -4.41 8.50 4.14
C LEU A 121 -4.90 9.84 4.68
N SER A 122 -6.13 9.90 5.18
CA SER A 122 -6.66 11.09 5.83
C SER A 122 -5.83 11.45 7.06
N GLN A 123 -5.49 10.47 7.90
CA GLN A 123 -4.62 10.68 9.05
C GLN A 123 -3.23 11.22 8.64
N LYS A 124 -2.61 10.64 7.61
CA LYS A 124 -1.26 11.05 7.16
C LYS A 124 -1.25 12.40 6.42
N LEU A 125 -2.35 12.79 5.78
CA LEU A 125 -2.46 14.05 5.02
C LEU A 125 -3.07 15.21 5.82
N LEU A 126 -3.90 14.90 6.83
CA LEU A 126 -4.69 15.87 7.60
C LEU A 126 -4.36 15.88 9.09
N GLY A 127 -3.60 14.91 9.60
CA GLY A 127 -3.03 14.94 10.95
C GLY A 127 -2.33 16.27 11.23
N PRO A 128 -2.19 16.64 12.52
CA PRO A 128 -2.04 18.03 12.98
C PRO A 128 -1.10 18.91 12.13
#